data_AF-A0A7S1T7D4-F1
#
_entry.id   AF-A0A7S1T7D4-F1
#
_cell.length_a   1.000
_cell.length_b   1.000
_cell.length_c   1.000
_cell.angle_alpha   90.00
_cell.angle_beta   90.00
_cell.angle_gamma   90.00
#
_symmetry.space_group_name_H-M   'P 1'
#
loop_
_entity.id
_entity.type
_entity.pdbx_description
1 polymer ?
#
loop_
_entity_poly.entity_id
_entity_poly.type
_entity_poly.pdbx_seq_one_letter_code
_entity_poly.pdbx_strand_id
1 'polypeptide(L)'
;ALCMPAEATRFYVVFSWLQKLIQQRLKEGGLGMPFPILARAYQLLSDALTGFSQAKKIAETPFPFPWAQTIFLLLLLLTVTVPLMVCAYIKALWLQILVTVLGVSTYWALNEVARDLEDPFIYHPNDLPLAYNQHYLNQAMQAAAFGRMPNLKAVHWEPQSHLRSANGSSEAAAHAGSESASLSQPL
;
A
#
# COMPACT_ATOMS: atom_id res chain seq x y z
N ALA A 1 6.93 -33.12 -12.09
CA ALA A 1 6.70 -31.84 -12.79
C ALA A 1 5.31 -31.35 -12.40
N LEU A 2 5.23 -30.42 -11.46
CA LEU A 2 3.97 -29.80 -11.04
C LEU A 2 3.45 -28.95 -12.20
N CYS A 3 2.37 -29.40 -12.83
CA CYS A 3 1.63 -28.63 -13.81
C CYS A 3 1.14 -27.35 -13.11
N MET A 4 1.71 -26.19 -13.45
CA MET A 4 1.15 -24.93 -12.96
C MET A 4 -0.30 -24.83 -13.45
N PRO A 5 -1.26 -24.46 -12.59
CA PRO A 5 -2.64 -24.26 -13.02
C PRO A 5 -2.67 -23.24 -14.16
N ALA A 6 -3.46 -23.52 -15.20
CA ALA A 6 -3.48 -22.79 -16.47
C ALA A 6 -3.72 -21.27 -16.34
N GLU A 7 -4.23 -20.81 -15.19
CA GLU A 7 -4.56 -19.42 -14.90
C GLU A 7 -3.34 -18.57 -14.57
N ALA A 8 -2.39 -19.08 -13.78
CA ALA A 8 -1.16 -18.35 -13.41
C ALA A 8 -0.25 -18.09 -14.63
N THR A 9 -0.35 -18.92 -15.66
CA THR A 9 0.43 -18.80 -16.90
C THR A 9 0.01 -17.59 -17.74
N ARG A 10 -1.24 -17.12 -17.63
CA ARG A 10 -1.78 -16.03 -18.45
C ARG A 10 -1.00 -14.72 -18.30
N PHE A 11 -0.62 -14.37 -17.07
CA PHE A 11 0.20 -13.19 -16.80
C PHE A 11 1.54 -13.25 -17.54
N TYR A 12 2.24 -14.39 -17.48
CA TYR A 12 3.52 -14.57 -18.16
C TYR A 12 3.39 -14.47 -19.69
N VAL A 13 2.28 -14.96 -20.27
CA VAL A 13 2.01 -14.82 -21.70
C VAL A 13 1.89 -13.34 -22.08
N VAL A 14 1.04 -12.58 -21.38
CA VAL A 14 0.87 -11.13 -21.64
C VAL A 14 2.18 -10.37 -21.43
N PHE A 15 2.92 -10.68 -20.37
CA PHE A 15 4.23 -10.10 -20.11
C PHE A 15 5.21 -10.33 -21.26
N SER A 16 5.23 -11.56 -21.81
CA SER A 16 6.06 -11.90 -22.96
C SER A 16 5.65 -11.14 -24.23
N TRP A 17 4.34 -10.94 -24.45
CA TRP A 17 3.84 -10.15 -25.57
C TRP A 17 4.26 -8.69 -25.45
N LEU A 18 4.18 -8.12 -24.25
CA LEU A 18 4.58 -6.75 -24.00
C LEU A 18 6.07 -6.54 -24.32
N GLN A 19 6.94 -7.43 -23.84
CA GLN A 19 8.38 -7.38 -24.16
C GLN A 19 8.65 -7.51 -25.66
N LYS A 20 7.97 -8.45 -26.34
CA LYS A 20 8.12 -8.65 -27.80
C LYS A 20 7.67 -7.42 -28.59
N LEU A 21 6.56 -6.78 -28.19
CA LEU A 21 6.06 -5.56 -28.83
C LEU A 21 7.04 -4.39 -28.69
N ILE A 22 7.63 -4.20 -27.51
CA ILE A 22 8.64 -3.16 -27.29
C ILE A 22 9.88 -3.44 -28.18
N GLN A 23 10.35 -4.68 -28.25
CA GLN A 23 11.47 -5.06 -29.10
C GLN A 23 11.19 -4.85 -30.60
N GLN A 24 9.98 -5.20 -31.04
CA GLN A 24 9.57 -5.01 -32.43
C GLN A 24 9.54 -3.51 -32.78
N ARG A 25 8.92 -2.67 -31.94
CA ARG A 25 8.87 -1.22 -32.17
C ARG A 25 10.25 -0.56 -32.13
N LEU A 26 11.17 -1.07 -31.32
CA LEU A 26 12.55 -0.61 -31.32
C LEU A 26 13.25 -0.91 -32.66
N LYS A 27 13.10 -2.13 -33.18
CA LYS A 27 13.68 -2.54 -34.48
C LYS A 27 13.10 -1.74 -35.66
N GLU A 28 11.82 -1.44 -35.61
CA GLU A 28 11.12 -0.62 -36.60
C GLU A 28 11.49 0.88 -36.50
N GLY A 29 12.26 1.30 -35.48
CA GLY A 29 12.59 2.71 -35.26
C GLY A 29 11.43 3.56 -34.71
N GLY A 30 10.34 2.93 -34.26
CA GLY A 30 9.16 3.61 -33.70
C GLY A 30 9.36 4.18 -32.29
N LEU A 31 10.48 3.86 -31.62
CA LEU A 31 10.84 4.36 -30.29
C LEU A 31 12.04 5.30 -30.41
N GLY A 32 11.78 6.57 -30.72
CA GLY A 32 12.79 7.63 -30.86
C GLY A 32 13.39 8.12 -29.53
N MET A 33 13.70 7.22 -28.60
CA MET A 33 14.22 7.55 -27.27
C MET A 33 15.61 6.94 -27.04
N PRO A 34 16.48 7.59 -26.24
CA PRO A 34 17.81 7.07 -25.93
C PRO A 34 17.73 5.79 -25.08
N PHE A 35 18.72 4.91 -25.27
CA PHE A 35 18.78 3.57 -24.65
C PHE A 35 18.59 3.57 -23.11
N PRO A 36 19.13 4.52 -22.32
CA PRO A 36 18.93 4.54 -20.86
C PRO A 36 17.45 4.64 -20.44
N ILE A 37 16.62 5.34 -21.21
CA ILE A 37 15.18 5.48 -20.92
C ILE A 37 14.46 4.16 -21.22
N LEU A 38 14.83 3.50 -22.32
CA LEU A 38 14.30 2.19 -22.67
C LEU A 38 14.66 1.13 -21.62
N ALA A 39 15.91 1.12 -21.15
CA ALA A 39 16.34 0.23 -20.09
C ALA A 39 15.51 0.42 -18.81
N ARG A 40 15.18 1.67 -18.47
CA ARG A 40 14.28 1.97 -17.34
C ARG A 40 12.88 1.40 -17.54
N ALA A 41 12.33 1.45 -18.75
CA ALA A 41 11.03 0.85 -19.04
C ALA A 41 11.02 -0.67 -18.84
N TYR A 42 12.09 -1.38 -19.26
CA TYR A 42 12.25 -2.80 -18.99
C TYR A 42 12.40 -3.12 -17.51
N GLN A 43 13.09 -2.26 -16.75
CA GLN A 43 13.20 -2.41 -15.31
C GLN A 43 11.83 -2.30 -14.64
N LEU A 44 11.01 -1.32 -15.01
CA LEU A 44 9.63 -1.19 -14.50
C LEU A 44 8.76 -2.42 -14.83
N LEU A 45 8.94 -3.02 -16.01
CA LEU A 45 8.31 -4.30 -16.33
C LEU A 45 8.79 -5.42 -15.40
N SER A 46 10.08 -5.51 -15.13
CA SER A 46 10.64 -6.50 -14.21
C SER A 46 10.12 -6.30 -12.78
N ASP A 47 9.98 -5.04 -12.35
CA ASP A 47 9.39 -4.69 -11.06
C ASP A 47 7.92 -5.14 -10.99
N ALA A 48 7.15 -5.00 -12.08
CA ALA A 48 5.78 -5.50 -12.17
C ALA A 48 5.69 -7.03 -12.03
N LEU A 49 6.60 -7.78 -12.68
CA LEU A 49 6.69 -9.24 -12.52
C LEU A 49 7.05 -9.65 -11.08
N THR A 50 7.91 -8.86 -10.42
CA THR A 50 8.26 -9.07 -9.01
C THR A 50 7.04 -8.85 -8.12
N GLY A 51 6.27 -7.78 -8.35
CA GLY A 51 5.02 -7.51 -7.64
C GLY A 51 3.99 -8.63 -7.81
N PHE A 52 3.78 -9.12 -9.03
CA PHE A 52 2.92 -10.28 -9.29
C PHE A 52 3.40 -11.53 -8.53
N SER A 53 4.71 -11.79 -8.53
CA SER A 53 5.28 -12.95 -7.82
C SER A 53 5.12 -12.83 -6.30
N GLN A 54 5.15 -11.62 -5.73
CA GLN A 54 4.89 -11.39 -4.31
C GLN A 54 3.41 -11.65 -3.97
N ALA A 55 2.47 -11.13 -4.77
CA ALA A 55 1.06 -11.40 -4.59
C ALA A 55 0.73 -12.89 -4.71
N LYS A 56 1.35 -13.57 -5.68
CA LYS A 56 1.23 -15.02 -5.88
C LYS A 56 1.72 -15.81 -4.66
N LYS A 57 2.83 -15.40 -4.03
CA LYS A 57 3.32 -16.07 -2.80
C LYS A 57 2.29 -15.99 -1.68
N ILE A 58 1.66 -14.84 -1.48
CA ILE A 58 0.62 -14.66 -0.46
C ILE A 58 -0.58 -15.57 -0.78
N ALA A 59 -1.04 -15.59 -2.04
CA ALA A 59 -2.19 -16.39 -2.45
C ALA A 59 -1.95 -17.91 -2.43
N GLU A 60 -0.73 -18.37 -2.69
CA GLU A 60 -0.42 -19.82 -2.78
C GLU A 60 0.21 -20.41 -1.51
N THR A 61 0.59 -19.57 -0.53
CA THR A 61 1.22 -20.02 0.72
C THR A 61 0.24 -19.83 1.88
N PRO A 62 -0.67 -20.79 2.13
CA PRO A 62 -1.62 -20.70 3.23
C PRO A 62 -0.89 -20.80 4.58
N PHE A 63 -1.54 -20.33 5.65
CA PHE A 63 -1.02 -20.52 7.01
C PHE A 63 -0.88 -22.02 7.30
N PRO A 64 0.19 -22.45 7.99
CA PRO A 64 0.44 -23.87 8.11
C PRO A 64 -0.65 -24.54 8.97
N PHE A 65 -1.30 -25.53 8.39
CA PHE A 65 -2.43 -26.24 9.00
C PHE A 65 -2.21 -26.70 10.46
N PRO A 66 -1.05 -27.26 10.86
CA PRO A 66 -0.84 -27.68 12.25
C PRO A 66 -0.93 -26.53 13.26
N TRP A 67 -0.52 -25.32 12.86
CA TRP A 67 -0.64 -24.13 13.72
C TRP A 67 -2.10 -23.71 13.85
N ALA A 68 -2.86 -23.71 12.76
CA ALA A 68 -4.28 -23.39 12.79
C ALA A 68 -5.05 -24.32 13.75
N GLN A 69 -4.77 -25.63 13.68
CA GLN A 69 -5.37 -26.62 14.58
C GLN A 69 -4.97 -26.39 16.05
N THR A 70 -3.70 -26.04 16.30
CA THR A 70 -3.23 -25.77 17.67
C THR A 70 -3.93 -24.55 18.26
N ILE A 71 -4.04 -23.44 17.51
CA ILE A 71 -4.74 -22.23 17.94
C ILE A 71 -6.22 -22.53 18.23
N PHE A 72 -6.87 -23.29 17.35
CA PHE A 72 -8.26 -23.71 17.54
C PHE A 72 -8.45 -24.55 18.83
N LEU A 73 -7.58 -25.52 19.08
CA LEU A 73 -7.62 -26.32 20.32
C LEU A 73 -7.39 -25.45 21.57
N LEU A 74 -6.48 -24.48 21.51
CA LEU A 74 -6.25 -23.54 22.61
C LEU A 74 -7.47 -22.65 22.87
N LEU A 75 -8.18 -22.21 21.83
CA LEU A 75 -9.44 -21.46 21.96
C LEU A 75 -10.55 -22.29 22.62
N LEU A 76 -10.67 -23.58 22.26
CA LEU A 76 -11.61 -24.49 22.92
C LEU A 76 -11.27 -24.65 24.41
N LEU A 77 -9.99 -24.84 24.74
CA LEU A 77 -9.54 -24.94 26.13
C LEU A 77 -9.83 -23.65 26.89
N LEU A 78 -9.55 -22.49 26.29
CA LEU A 78 -9.85 -21.18 26.87
C LEU A 78 -11.35 -21.02 27.15
N THR A 79 -12.21 -21.44 26.21
CA THR A 79 -13.66 -21.37 26.32
C THR A 79 -14.20 -22.12 27.52
N VAL A 80 -13.57 -23.22 27.93
CA VAL A 80 -13.93 -24.00 29.12
C VAL A 80 -13.22 -23.49 30.38
N THR A 81 -11.94 -23.15 30.28
CA THR A 81 -11.11 -22.85 31.46
C THR A 81 -11.42 -21.47 32.04
N VAL A 82 -11.68 -20.47 31.19
CA VAL A 82 -12.02 -19.10 31.64
C VAL A 82 -13.27 -19.06 32.51
N PRO A 83 -14.44 -19.63 32.12
CA PRO A 83 -15.61 -19.65 33.00
C PRO A 83 -15.35 -20.39 34.31
N LEU A 84 -14.62 -21.51 34.30
CA LEU A 84 -14.30 -22.26 35.51
C LEU A 84 -13.48 -21.41 36.50
N MET A 85 -12.45 -20.70 36.01
CA MET A 85 -11.65 -19.79 36.84
C MET A 85 -12.49 -18.62 37.36
N VAL A 86 -13.31 -18.01 36.51
CA VAL A 86 -14.15 -16.87 36.90
C VAL A 86 -15.16 -17.25 37.99
N CYS A 87 -15.80 -18.42 37.88
CA CYS A 87 -16.69 -18.94 38.91
C CYS A 87 -16.00 -19.20 40.26
N ALA A 88 -14.71 -19.57 40.25
CA ALA A 88 -13.96 -19.85 41.46
C ALA A 88 -13.54 -18.58 42.23
N TYR A 89 -13.25 -17.48 41.52
CA TYR A 89 -12.66 -16.27 42.12
C TYR A 89 -13.64 -15.09 42.28
N ILE A 90 -14.64 -14.95 41.40
CA ILE A 90 -15.59 -13.85 41.45
C ILE A 90 -16.86 -14.33 42.14
N LYS A 91 -17.39 -13.58 43.12
CA LYS A 91 -18.62 -13.96 43.85
C LYS A 91 -19.90 -13.39 43.24
N ALA A 92 -19.80 -12.24 42.57
CA ALA A 92 -20.96 -11.57 41.98
C ALA A 92 -21.32 -12.20 40.63
N LEU A 93 -22.50 -12.84 40.55
CA LEU A 93 -22.96 -13.56 39.35
C LEU A 93 -22.97 -12.68 38.08
N TRP A 94 -23.45 -11.44 38.19
CA TRP A 94 -23.50 -10.53 37.04
C TRP A 94 -22.10 -10.22 36.48
N LEU A 95 -21.11 -10.11 37.37
CA LEU A 95 -19.73 -9.83 36.99
C LEU A 95 -19.04 -11.07 36.41
N GLN A 96 -19.37 -12.27 36.91
CA GLN A 96 -18.89 -13.52 36.34
C GLN A 96 -19.30 -13.64 34.86
N ILE A 97 -20.59 -13.47 34.58
CA ILE A 97 -21.13 -13.57 33.21
C ILE A 97 -20.46 -12.55 32.31
N LEU A 98 -20.35 -11.29 32.76
CA LEU A 98 -19.73 -10.22 31.97
C LEU A 98 -18.27 -10.52 31.63
N VAL A 99 -17.46 -10.92 32.63
CA VAL A 99 -16.03 -11.18 32.44
C VAL A 99 -15.80 -12.41 31.57
N THR A 100 -16.59 -13.47 31.75
CA THR A 100 -16.51 -14.68 30.91
C THR A 100 -16.87 -14.39 29.47
N VAL A 101 -17.99 -13.69 29.23
CA VAL A 101 -18.42 -13.33 27.87
C VAL A 101 -17.35 -12.49 27.19
N LEU A 102 -16.93 -11.39 27.81
CA LEU A 102 -15.92 -10.50 27.23
C LEU A 102 -14.59 -11.20 27.01
N GLY A 103 -14.12 -11.99 27.99
CA GLY A 103 -12.86 -12.71 27.90
C GLY A 103 -12.85 -13.70 26.74
N VAL A 104 -13.83 -14.60 26.71
CA VAL A 104 -13.91 -15.65 25.67
C VAL A 104 -14.20 -15.03 24.30
N SER A 105 -15.17 -14.10 24.19
CA SER A 105 -15.55 -13.51 22.92
C SER A 105 -14.41 -12.72 22.28
N THR A 106 -13.56 -12.06 23.08
CA THR A 106 -12.42 -11.28 22.55
C THR A 106 -11.43 -12.16 21.81
N TYR A 107 -11.07 -13.33 22.36
CA TYR A 107 -10.11 -14.23 21.72
C TYR A 107 -10.70 -14.93 20.49
N TRP A 108 -11.99 -15.28 20.52
CA TRP A 108 -12.67 -15.79 19.33
C TRP A 108 -12.77 -14.74 18.22
N ALA A 109 -13.12 -13.49 18.56
CA ALA A 109 -13.16 -12.39 17.60
C ALA A 109 -11.77 -12.13 17.00
N LEU A 110 -10.71 -12.16 17.82
CA LEU A 110 -9.33 -12.02 17.34
C LEU A 110 -8.94 -13.14 16.36
N ASN A 111 -9.37 -14.37 16.63
CA ASN A 111 -9.12 -15.50 15.73
C ASN A 111 -9.83 -15.34 14.38
N GLU A 112 -11.08 -14.90 14.37
CA GLU A 112 -11.80 -14.64 13.11
C GLU A 112 -11.14 -13.52 12.31
N VAL A 113 -10.73 -12.42 12.97
CA VAL A 113 -9.99 -11.33 12.30
C VAL A 113 -8.67 -11.84 11.72
N ALA A 114 -7.94 -12.69 12.45
CA ALA A 114 -6.71 -13.29 11.95
C ALA A 114 -6.96 -14.19 10.72
N ARG A 115 -8.07 -14.93 10.70
CA ARG A 115 -8.45 -15.76 9.56
C ARG A 115 -8.81 -14.92 8.34
N ASP A 116 -9.53 -13.81 8.52
CA ASP A 116 -9.86 -12.89 7.42
C ASP A 116 -8.59 -12.24 6.83
N LEU A 117 -7.59 -11.92 7.67
CA LEU A 117 -6.32 -11.34 7.25
C LEU A 117 -5.38 -12.34 6.57
N GLU A 118 -5.59 -13.65 6.75
CA GLU A 118 -4.80 -14.69 6.11
C GLU A 118 -4.99 -14.73 4.58
N ASP A 119 -6.24 -14.59 4.11
CA ASP A 119 -6.58 -14.58 2.69
C ASP A 119 -7.10 -13.20 2.24
N PRO A 120 -6.20 -12.22 2.01
CA PRO A 120 -6.59 -10.82 1.78
C PRO A 120 -7.26 -10.58 0.43
N PHE A 121 -7.47 -11.60 -0.40
CA PHE A 121 -8.04 -11.50 -1.74
C PHE A 121 -9.44 -12.11 -1.87
N ILE A 122 -9.97 -12.75 -0.83
CA ILE A 122 -11.18 -13.60 -0.92
C ILE A 122 -12.34 -13.05 -0.08
N TYR A 123 -12.09 -12.55 1.13
CA TYR A 123 -13.12 -12.25 2.11
C TYR A 123 -13.64 -10.81 2.06
N HIS A 124 -14.78 -10.59 1.38
CA HIS A 124 -15.50 -9.32 1.44
C HIS A 124 -16.07 -9.05 2.85
N PRO A 125 -16.10 -7.78 3.34
CA PRO A 125 -15.76 -6.54 2.64
C PRO A 125 -14.32 -6.05 2.87
N ASN A 126 -13.50 -6.78 3.64
CA ASN A 126 -12.17 -6.34 4.07
C ASN A 126 -11.04 -6.85 3.16
N ASP A 127 -11.40 -7.41 2.00
CA ASP A 127 -10.45 -7.83 0.99
C ASP A 127 -9.81 -6.63 0.25
N LEU A 128 -8.67 -6.89 -0.37
CA LEU A 128 -8.04 -5.96 -1.27
C LEU A 128 -8.99 -5.69 -2.46
N PRO A 129 -9.30 -4.41 -2.77
CA PRO A 129 -10.27 -4.09 -3.81
C PRO A 129 -9.65 -4.23 -5.21
N LEU A 130 -9.37 -5.47 -5.64
CA LEU A 130 -8.65 -5.79 -6.87
C LEU A 130 -9.37 -5.24 -8.11
N ALA A 131 -10.70 -5.34 -8.16
CA ALA A 131 -11.50 -4.82 -9.26
C ALA A 131 -11.38 -3.30 -9.38
N TYR A 132 -11.41 -2.59 -8.25
CA TYR A 132 -11.21 -1.14 -8.20
C TYR A 132 -9.79 -0.76 -8.64
N ASN A 133 -8.77 -1.47 -8.16
CA ASN A 133 -7.38 -1.23 -8.54
C ASN A 133 -7.16 -1.44 -10.05
N GLN A 134 -7.74 -2.50 -10.63
CA GLN A 134 -7.70 -2.73 -12.08
C GLN A 134 -8.43 -1.63 -12.86
N HIS A 135 -9.58 -1.17 -12.36
CA HIS A 135 -10.33 -0.08 -12.98
C HIS A 135 -9.52 1.22 -12.98
N TYR A 136 -8.91 1.56 -11.84
CA TYR A 136 -8.04 2.73 -11.70
C TYR A 136 -6.83 2.65 -12.66
N LEU A 137 -6.18 1.49 -12.75
CA LEU A 137 -5.09 1.27 -13.70
C LEU A 137 -5.53 1.49 -15.15
N ASN A 138 -6.71 0.96 -15.53
CA ASN A 138 -7.26 1.16 -16.87
C ASN A 138 -7.53 2.64 -17.18
N GLN A 139 -8.10 3.38 -16.23
CA GLN A 139 -8.33 4.82 -16.38
C GLN A 139 -7.01 5.59 -16.53
N ALA A 140 -6.01 5.29 -15.71
CA ALA A 140 -4.69 5.92 -15.78
C ALA A 140 -4.01 5.66 -17.13
N MET A 141 -4.10 4.44 -17.65
CA MET A 141 -3.57 4.09 -18.98
C MET A 141 -4.30 4.84 -20.10
N GLN A 142 -5.62 4.96 -20.03
CA GLN A 142 -6.40 5.72 -21.01
C GLN A 142 -6.04 7.21 -20.97
N ALA A 143 -5.93 7.80 -19.78
CA ALA A 143 -5.53 9.19 -19.61
C ALA A 143 -4.11 9.44 -20.14
N ALA A 144 -3.17 8.51 -19.91
CA ALA A 144 -1.81 8.61 -20.45
C ALA A 144 -1.77 8.45 -21.98
N ALA A 145 -2.61 7.60 -22.56
CA ALA A 145 -2.62 7.33 -24.00
C ALA A 145 -3.32 8.43 -24.81
N PHE A 146 -4.42 9.00 -24.29
CA PHE A 146 -5.27 9.95 -25.01
C PHE A 146 -5.27 11.37 -24.44
N GLY A 147 -4.57 11.59 -23.32
CA GLY A 147 -4.44 12.90 -22.68
C GLY A 147 -3.75 13.90 -23.61
N ARG A 148 -4.46 14.97 -23.97
CA ARG A 148 -3.86 16.08 -24.74
C ARG A 148 -3.02 16.94 -23.82
N MET A 149 -1.79 17.23 -24.23
CA MET A 149 -0.96 18.22 -23.54
C MET A 149 -1.63 19.60 -23.63
N PRO A 150 -1.80 20.32 -22.50
CA PRO A 150 -2.33 21.67 -22.54
C PRO A 150 -1.38 22.58 -23.32
N ASN A 151 -1.92 23.52 -24.08
CA ASN A 151 -1.12 24.47 -24.83
C ASN A 151 -0.50 25.50 -23.86
N LEU A 152 0.73 25.23 -23.43
CA LEU A 152 1.46 26.09 -22.49
C LEU A 152 1.70 27.52 -23.03
N LYS A 153 1.68 27.71 -24.35
CA LYS A 153 1.81 29.06 -24.95
C LYS A 153 0.56 29.91 -24.81
N ALA A 154 -0.61 29.29 -24.64
CA ALA A 154 -1.88 29.98 -24.41
C ALA A 154 -2.10 30.32 -22.92
N VAL A 155 -1.27 29.77 -22.03
CA VAL A 155 -1.32 30.05 -20.60
C VAL A 155 -0.47 31.28 -20.33
N HIS A 156 -1.11 32.42 -20.07
CA HIS A 156 -0.44 33.60 -19.53
C HIS A 156 0.04 33.26 -18.12
N TRP A 157 1.34 33.03 -17.96
CA TRP A 157 1.94 32.91 -16.65
C TRP A 157 2.25 34.32 -16.17
N GLU A 158 1.65 34.73 -15.05
CA GLU A 158 2.00 35.98 -14.40
C GLU A 158 3.12 35.69 -13.38
N PRO A 159 4.32 36.27 -13.51
CA PRO A 159 5.35 36.13 -12.49
C PRO A 159 4.79 36.61 -11.15
N GLN A 160 4.77 35.75 -10.13
CA GLN A 160 4.37 36.13 -8.77
C GLN A 160 5.46 36.99 -8.12
N SER A 161 5.62 38.23 -8.61
CA SER A 161 6.56 39.23 -8.10
C SER A 161 6.28 39.62 -6.64
N HIS A 162 5.04 39.45 -6.19
CA HIS A 162 4.59 39.72 -4.83
C HIS A 162 5.14 38.74 -3.78
N LEU A 163 5.50 37.50 -4.16
CA LEU A 163 6.14 36.55 -3.22
C LEU A 163 7.63 36.83 -3.02
N ARG A 164 8.28 37.51 -3.98
CA ARG A 164 9.70 37.90 -3.87
C ARG A 164 9.90 39.11 -2.96
N SER A 165 8.92 40.01 -2.89
CA SER A 165 8.96 41.17 -2.00
C SER A 165 8.85 40.77 -0.53
N ALA A 166 8.11 39.70 -0.19
CA ALA A 166 7.91 39.26 1.19
C ALA A 166 9.19 38.68 1.82
N ASN A 167 9.98 37.90 1.06
CA ASN A 167 11.27 37.39 1.54
C ASN A 167 12.35 38.49 1.61
N GLY A 168 12.40 39.39 0.62
CA GLY A 168 13.36 40.50 0.63
C GLY A 168 13.13 41.50 1.77
N SER A 169 11.88 41.74 2.18
CA SER A 169 11.57 42.58 3.34
C SER A 169 11.89 41.89 4.68
N SER A 170 11.82 40.56 4.75
CA SER A 170 12.14 39.81 5.98
C SER A 170 13.65 39.69 6.19
N GLU A 171 14.45 39.47 5.13
CA GLU A 171 15.91 39.42 5.23
C GLU A 171 16.54 40.81 5.48
N ALA A 172 15.99 41.87 4.88
CA ALA A 172 16.45 43.24 5.16
C ALA A 172 16.10 43.71 6.58
N ALA A 173 14.94 43.32 7.13
CA ALA A 173 14.56 43.63 8.51
C ALA A 173 15.37 42.83 9.54
N ALA A 174 15.77 41.59 9.22
CA ALA A 174 16.62 40.76 10.08
C ALA A 174 18.05 41.29 10.20
N HIS A 175 18.60 41.90 9.13
CA HIS A 175 19.92 42.53 9.18
C HIS A 175 19.92 43.92 9.84
N ALA A 176 18.88 44.73 9.67
CA ALA A 176 18.80 46.06 10.29
C ALA A 176 18.57 46.02 11.82
N GLY A 177 18.02 44.91 12.36
CA GLY A 177 17.82 44.72 13.79
C GLY A 177 19.07 44.34 14.59
N SER A 178 20.17 44.00 13.91
CA SER A 178 21.42 43.55 14.54
C SER A 178 22.45 44.66 14.80
N GLU A 179 22.32 45.84 14.17
CA GLU A 179 23.34 46.92 14.26
C GLU A 179 22.99 48.04 15.25
N SER A 180 21.80 48.04 15.89
CA SER A 180 21.39 49.10 16.81
C SER A 180 21.49 48.75 18.31
N ALA A 181 22.05 47.59 18.67
CA ALA A 181 22.13 47.10 20.06
C ALA A 181 23.53 47.12 20.69
N SER A 182 24.47 47.93 20.19
CA SER A 182 25.80 48.07 20.81
C SER A 182 26.33 49.50 20.75
N LEU A 183 25.73 50.43 21.50
CA LEU A 183 26.40 51.69 21.89
C LEU A 183 25.62 52.41 23.02
N SER A 184 25.67 51.83 24.22
CA SER A 184 25.53 52.60 25.46
C SER A 184 26.05 51.81 26.67
N GLN A 185 27.30 52.05 27.06
CA GLN A 185 27.74 51.94 28.46
C GLN A 185 28.34 53.29 28.86
N PRO A 186 27.84 53.94 29.93
CA PRO A 186 28.47 55.14 30.47
C PRO A 186 29.50 54.79 31.55
N LEU A 187 30.61 55.52 31.49
CA LEU A 187 31.67 55.78 32.50
C LEU A 187 32.42 54.56 33.09
#